data_AF-A0A836UKN2-F1
#
_entry.id   AF-A0A836UKN2-F1
#
_cell.length_a   1.000
_cell.length_b   1.000
_cell.length_c   1.000
_cell.angle_alpha   90.00
_cell.angle_beta   90.00
_cell.angle_gamma   90.00
#
_symmetry.space_group_name_H-M   'P 1'
#
loop_
_entity.id
_entity.type
_entity.pdbx_description
1 polymer ?
#
loop_
_entity_poly.entity_id
_entity_poly.type
_entity_poly.pdbx_seq_one_letter_code
_entity_poly.pdbx_strand_id
1 'polypeptide(L)'
;MSFETAYKKSKYVDKAREKLQEIYSFGDRKTTKRSKLHDQLEGYFQAGILMQIVCEDDIRNIVDEEHHLAFGTSLKERRIKEKLTPLATTPNWKKFDTPTIHRR
;
A
#
# COMPACT_ATOMS: atom_id res chain seq x y z
N MET A 1 20.27 -22.85 -5.51
CA MET A 1 20.56 -21.42 -5.77
C MET A 1 22.02 -21.17 -5.50
N SER A 2 22.72 -20.37 -6.31
CA SER A 2 24.11 -19.99 -6.04
C SER A 2 24.15 -18.96 -4.90
N PHE A 3 25.21 -18.96 -4.08
CA PHE A 3 25.38 -17.97 -3.00
C PHE A 3 25.33 -16.53 -3.53
N GLU A 4 25.83 -16.30 -4.73
CA GLU A 4 25.84 -14.99 -5.38
C GLU A 4 24.43 -14.48 -5.69
N THR A 5 23.52 -15.37 -6.12
CA THR A 5 22.14 -14.97 -6.44
C THR A 5 21.34 -14.68 -5.17
N ALA A 6 21.58 -15.45 -4.10
CA ALA A 6 20.97 -15.17 -2.80
C ALA A 6 21.41 -13.81 -2.24
N TYR A 7 22.70 -13.48 -2.34
CA TYR A 7 23.24 -12.19 -1.89
C TYR A 7 22.72 -10.99 -2.72
N LYS A 8 22.61 -11.15 -4.05
CA LYS A 8 22.01 -10.12 -4.91
C LYS A 8 20.55 -9.87 -4.52
N LYS A 9 19.79 -10.94 -4.26
CA LYS A 9 18.39 -10.84 -3.81
C LYS A 9 18.29 -10.13 -2.46
N SER A 10 19.08 -10.52 -1.46
CA SER A 10 19.02 -9.87 -0.14
C SER A 10 19.33 -8.38 -0.22
N LYS A 11 20.41 -8.00 -0.91
CA LYS A 11 20.81 -6.59 -1.08
C LYS A 11 19.75 -5.77 -1.83
N TYR A 12 19.09 -6.37 -2.81
CA TYR A 12 17.99 -5.76 -3.52
C TYR A 12 16.78 -5.51 -2.60
N VAL A 13 16.41 -6.52 -1.80
CA VAL A 13 15.30 -6.42 -0.84
C VAL A 13 15.58 -5.35 0.21
N ASP A 14 16.80 -5.30 0.76
CA ASP A 14 17.19 -4.28 1.75
C ASP A 14 17.00 -2.85 1.20
N LYS A 15 17.47 -2.62 -0.04
CA LYS A 15 17.27 -1.35 -0.75
C LYS A 15 15.79 -1.03 -1.01
N ALA A 16 14.97 -2.03 -1.32
CA ALA A 16 13.54 -1.84 -1.51
C ALA A 16 12.85 -1.41 -0.19
N ARG A 17 13.24 -2.04 0.93
CA ARG A 17 12.74 -1.71 2.27
C ARG A 17 13.09 -0.29 2.69
N GLU A 18 14.34 0.15 2.48
CA GLU A 18 14.76 1.53 2.75
C GLU A 18 13.87 2.55 2.01
N LYS A 19 13.59 2.30 0.72
CA LYS A 19 12.74 3.18 -0.09
C LYS A 19 11.28 3.18 0.37
N LEU A 20 10.74 2.01 0.76
CA LEU A 20 9.39 1.89 1.31
C LEU A 20 9.25 2.68 2.62
N GLN A 21 10.23 2.55 3.52
CA GLN A 21 10.27 3.28 4.78
C GLN A 21 10.34 4.79 4.55
N GLU A 22 11.14 5.25 3.57
CA GLU A 22 11.17 6.67 3.19
C GLU A 22 9.79 7.15 2.75
N ILE A 23 9.06 6.39 1.93
CA ILE A 23 7.69 6.74 1.51
C ILE A 23 6.73 6.77 2.70
N TYR A 24 6.80 5.78 3.59
CA TYR A 24 5.93 5.69 4.76
C TYR A 24 6.19 6.79 5.79
N SER A 25 7.42 7.32 5.86
CA SER A 25 7.74 8.47 6.73
C SER A 25 6.90 9.72 6.43
N PHE A 26 6.36 9.87 5.20
CA PHE A 26 5.47 10.96 4.83
C PHE A 26 4.01 10.78 5.30
N GLY A 27 3.65 9.63 5.87
CA GLY A 27 2.31 9.33 6.38
C GLY A 27 1.24 9.36 5.28
N ASP A 28 0.10 10.00 5.51
CA ASP A 28 -0.97 10.20 4.50
C ASP A 28 -0.87 11.55 3.76
N ARG A 29 0.21 12.31 3.95
CA ARG A 29 0.38 13.60 3.28
C ARG A 29 0.63 13.36 1.79
N LYS A 30 -0.24 13.94 0.95
CA LYS A 30 -0.05 13.98 -0.50
C LYS A 30 0.92 15.10 -0.84
N THR A 31 2.20 14.77 -0.94
CA THR A 31 3.25 15.71 -1.36
C THR A 31 3.81 15.30 -2.71
N THR A 32 4.24 16.28 -3.52
CA THR A 32 4.91 16.03 -4.80
C THR A 32 6.18 15.18 -4.61
N LYS A 33 6.88 15.35 -3.48
CA LYS A 33 8.06 14.55 -3.13
C LYS A 33 7.71 13.07 -2.94
N ARG A 34 6.61 12.77 -2.24
CA ARG A 34 6.13 11.39 -2.06
C ARG A 34 5.78 10.73 -3.39
N SER A 35 5.11 11.45 -4.29
CA SER A 35 4.77 10.91 -5.62
C SER A 35 6.03 10.54 -6.39
N LYS A 36 7.05 11.40 -6.41
CA LYS A 36 8.33 11.10 -7.07
C LYS A 36 9.02 9.87 -6.47
N LEU A 37 9.00 9.72 -5.15
CA LEU A 37 9.57 8.55 -4.47
C LEU A 37 8.80 7.26 -4.82
N HIS A 38 7.47 7.35 -4.96
CA HIS A 38 6.64 6.25 -5.42
C HIS A 38 7.02 5.82 -6.83
N ASP A 39 7.11 6.75 -7.77
CA ASP A 39 7.50 6.47 -9.16
C ASP A 39 8.91 5.83 -9.24
N GLN A 40 9.83 6.30 -8.40
CA GLN A 40 11.18 5.70 -8.28
C GLN A 40 11.15 4.28 -7.71
N LEU A 41 10.29 4.02 -6.72
CA LEU A 41 10.14 2.69 -6.14
C LEU A 41 9.51 1.72 -7.16
N GLU A 42 8.51 2.18 -7.91
CA GLU A 42 7.88 1.39 -8.96
C GLU A 42 8.89 0.99 -10.05
N GLY A 43 9.69 1.95 -10.54
CA GLY A 43 10.77 1.66 -11.49
C GLY A 43 11.83 0.71 -10.92
N TYR A 44 12.12 0.82 -9.62
CA TYR A 44 13.04 -0.10 -8.93
C TYR A 44 12.50 -1.54 -8.91
N PHE A 45 11.21 -1.73 -8.65
CA PHE A 45 10.54 -3.03 -8.70
C PHE A 45 10.51 -3.63 -10.10
N GLN A 46 10.17 -2.81 -11.11
CA GLN A 46 10.19 -3.25 -12.51
C GLN A 46 11.59 -3.72 -12.94
N ALA A 47 12.65 -3.02 -12.53
CA ALA A 47 14.03 -3.44 -12.78
C ALA A 47 14.37 -4.77 -12.10
N GLY A 48 13.90 -4.99 -10.87
CA GLY A 48 14.11 -6.25 -10.13
C GLY A 48 13.45 -7.46 -10.79
N ILE A 49 12.25 -7.28 -11.33
CA ILE A 49 11.54 -8.31 -12.12
C ILE A 49 12.29 -8.56 -13.44
N LEU A 50 12.68 -7.50 -14.15
CA LEU A 50 13.40 -7.60 -15.43
C LEU A 50 14.74 -8.35 -15.27
N MET A 51 15.45 -8.09 -14.18
CA MET A 51 16.71 -8.75 -13.84
C MET A 51 16.51 -10.15 -13.22
N GLN A 52 15.27 -10.63 -13.09
CA GLN A 52 14.90 -11.91 -12.49
C GLN A 52 15.45 -12.10 -11.06
N ILE A 53 15.59 -11.00 -10.31
CA ILE A 53 16.05 -11.02 -8.91
C ILE A 53 14.88 -11.35 -7.98
N VAL A 54 13.69 -10.83 -8.30
CA VAL A 54 12.45 -10.98 -7.54
C VAL A 54 11.29 -11.25 -8.48
N CYS A 55 10.26 -11.92 -7.97
CA CYS A 55 8.97 -12.08 -8.67
C CYS A 55 7.92 -11.08 -8.14
N GLU A 56 6.78 -10.97 -8.83
CA GLU A 56 5.67 -10.13 -8.36
C GLU A 56 5.18 -10.53 -6.95
N ASP A 57 5.14 -11.82 -6.65
CA ASP A 57 4.72 -12.31 -5.34
C ASP A 57 5.72 -11.97 -4.25
N ASP A 58 7.03 -11.97 -4.55
CA ASP A 58 8.06 -11.50 -3.62
C ASP A 58 7.84 -10.01 -3.30
N ILE A 59 7.57 -9.19 -4.32
CA ILE A 59 7.31 -7.76 -4.13
C ILE A 59 6.06 -7.54 -3.28
N ARG A 60 4.97 -8.27 -3.54
CA ARG A 60 3.75 -8.18 -2.72
C ARG A 60 4.03 -8.50 -1.26
N ASN A 61 4.80 -9.56 -1.00
CA ASN A 61 5.16 -9.96 0.36
C ASN A 61 6.02 -8.89 1.05
N ILE A 62 7.06 -8.37 0.38
CA ILE A 62 7.92 -7.31 0.92
C ILE A 62 7.09 -6.07 1.28
N VAL A 63 6.20 -5.65 0.40
CA VAL A 63 5.36 -4.48 0.64
C VAL A 63 4.39 -4.71 1.80
N ASP A 64 3.76 -5.89 1.89
CA ASP A 64 2.82 -6.19 2.98
C ASP A 64 3.54 -6.31 4.33
N GLU A 65 4.73 -6.92 4.37
CA GLU A 65 5.61 -6.97 5.56
C GLU A 65 5.97 -5.57 6.05
N GLU A 66 6.51 -4.72 5.18
CA GLU A 66 6.89 -3.35 5.55
C GLU A 66 5.67 -2.50 5.94
N HIS A 67 4.53 -2.70 5.28
CA HIS A 67 3.30 -2.01 5.64
C HIS A 67 2.81 -2.42 7.03
N HIS A 68 2.85 -3.71 7.33
CA HIS A 68 2.50 -4.24 8.64
C HIS A 68 3.45 -3.73 9.72
N LEU A 69 4.76 -3.64 9.44
CA LEU A 69 5.73 -3.06 10.38
C LEU A 69 5.49 -1.57 10.63
N ALA A 70 5.14 -0.80 9.60
CA ALA A 70 4.93 0.64 9.72
C ALA A 70 3.59 1.03 10.36
N PHE A 71 2.51 0.28 10.07
CA PHE A 71 1.14 0.65 10.45
C PHE A 71 0.42 -0.36 11.35
N GLY A 72 1.02 -1.53 11.60
CA GLY A 72 0.42 -2.59 12.42
C GLY A 72 -0.80 -3.28 11.79
N THR A 73 -1.04 -3.07 10.49
CA THR A 73 -2.15 -3.66 9.74
C THR A 73 -1.67 -4.11 8.37
N SER A 74 -2.25 -5.19 7.82
CA SER A 74 -1.97 -5.58 6.44
C SER A 74 -2.61 -4.60 5.44
N LEU A 75 -2.08 -4.54 4.21
CA LEU A 75 -2.68 -3.75 3.14
C LEU A 75 -4.12 -4.21 2.83
N LYS A 76 -4.37 -5.53 2.94
CA LYS A 76 -5.70 -6.11 2.76
C LYS A 76 -6.66 -5.61 3.83
N GLU A 77 -6.26 -5.64 5.09
CA GLU A 77 -7.07 -5.12 6.20
C GLU A 77 -7.35 -3.62 6.05
N ARG A 78 -6.35 -2.83 5.65
CA ARG A 78 -6.54 -1.41 5.36
C ARG A 78 -7.58 -1.20 4.27
N ARG A 79 -7.47 -1.92 3.14
CA ARG A 79 -8.45 -1.86 2.04
C ARG A 79 -9.85 -2.26 2.48
N ILE A 80 -9.97 -3.28 3.34
CA ILE A 80 -11.26 -3.71 3.89
C ILE A 80 -11.84 -2.60 4.78
N LYS A 81 -11.03 -2.04 5.70
CA LYS A 81 -11.45 -0.92 6.55
C LYS A 81 -11.90 0.29 5.73
N GLU A 82 -11.14 0.68 4.70
CA GLU A 82 -11.50 1.78 3.80
C GLU A 82 -12.82 1.53 3.05
N LYS A 83 -13.09 0.28 2.64
CA LYS A 83 -14.38 -0.10 2.03
C LYS A 83 -15.55 -0.14 3.02
N LEU A 84 -15.28 -0.43 4.29
CA LEU A 84 -16.29 -0.49 5.35
C LEU A 84 -16.60 0.90 5.94
N THR A 85 -15.64 1.83 5.94
CA THR A 85 -15.84 3.20 6.42
C THR A 85 -17.03 3.95 5.81
N PRO A 86 -17.33 3.88 4.49
CA PRO A 86 -18.53 4.50 3.95
C PRO A 86 -19.83 3.85 4.45
N LEU A 87 -19.82 2.56 4.83
CA LEU A 87 -20.99 1.86 5.40
C LEU A 87 -21.28 2.23 6.87
N ALA A 88 -20.28 2.74 7.59
CA ALA A 88 -20.44 3.17 8.98
C ALA A 88 -21.17 4.52 9.12
N THR A 89 -21.43 5.22 8.01
CA THR A 89 -22.38 6.33 8.00
C THR A 89 -23.76 5.72 8.10
N THR A 90 -24.34 5.64 9.30
CA THR A 90 -25.72 5.16 9.51
C THR A 90 -26.62 5.88 8.49
N PRO A 91 -27.29 5.15 7.57
CA PRO A 91 -28.21 5.79 6.64
C PRO A 91 -29.24 6.57 7.45
N ASN A 92 -29.46 7.83 7.11
CA ASN A 92 -30.44 8.65 7.81
C ASN A 92 -31.86 8.23 7.41
N TRP A 93 -32.32 7.10 7.96
CA TRP A 93 -33.65 6.55 7.71
C TRP A 93 -34.78 7.51 8.08
N LYS A 94 -34.52 8.47 8.99
CA LYS A 94 -35.49 9.52 9.37
C LYS A 94 -35.91 10.41 8.19
N LYS A 95 -35.13 10.48 7.10
CA LYS A 95 -35.56 11.19 5.87
C LYS A 95 -36.79 10.51 5.22
N PHE A 96 -37.02 9.23 5.51
CA PHE A 96 -38.16 8.46 5.00
C PHE A 96 -39.34 8.41 5.97
N ASP A 97 -39.23 8.95 7.19
CA ASP A 97 -40.37 9.08 8.09
C ASP A 97 -41.32 10.20 7.67
N THR A 98 -40.83 11.20 6.92
CA THR A 98 -41.68 12.27 6.40
C THR A 98 -42.51 11.78 5.20
N PRO A 99 -43.79 12.19 5.08
CA PRO A 99 -44.62 11.86 3.93
C PRO A 99 -43.96 12.28 2.63
N THR A 100 -44.12 11.50 1.56
CA THR A 100 -43.47 11.71 0.25
C THR A 100 -43.67 13.13 -0.29
N ILE A 101 -44.81 13.76 -0.02
CA ILE A 101 -45.18 15.12 -0.45
C ILE A 101 -44.23 16.18 0.15
N HIS A 102 -43.61 15.90 1.29
CA HIS A 102 -42.72 16.81 2.01
C HIS A 102 -41.22 16.49 1.82
N ARG A 103 -40.89 15.48 1.01
CA ARG A 103 -39.49 15.17 0.68
C ARG A 103 -39.06 16.03 -0.52
N ARG A 104 -38.04 16.88 -0.34
CA ARG A 104 -37.31 17.52 -1.45
C ARG A 104 -36.19 16.62 -1.97
#